data_AF-J0J2X2-F1
#
_entry.id   AF-J0J2X2-F1
#
_cell.length_a   1.000
_cell.length_b   1.000
_cell.length_c   1.000
_cell.angle_alpha   90.00
_cell.angle_beta   90.00
_cell.angle_gamma   90.00
#
_symmetry.space_group_name_H-M   'P 1'
#
loop_
_entity.id
_entity.type
_entity.pdbx_description
1 polymer ?
#
loop_
_entity_poly.entity_id
_entity_poly.type
_entity_poly.pdbx_seq_one_letter_code
_entity_poly.pdbx_strand_id
1 'polypeptide(L)'
;MKFQIVILLVALLLASCLPPKGHHSGLVNLYIAHQGQSVRTYWRKVDRGVVAKHNEALKENPKIKLKDPRGPLFMLGSNRFMLLWKNRYALAKVQSFKLEPGFYYLDSFSVETQKGILQSAPGYSYTKNGYDFKNNRPFFLAFEVKPDSQIILPSVELSLIKTPRGFLGVFLFDNNEKGANTQWIEGSLNLKLKNASFKDAWGLEP
;
A
#
# COMPACT_ATOMS: atom_id res chain seq x y z
N MET A 1 45.30 -30.14 -18.80
CA MET A 1 44.45 -29.98 -17.59
C MET A 1 44.52 -28.61 -16.92
N LYS A 2 45.67 -27.92 -16.84
CA LYS A 2 45.76 -26.61 -16.13
C LYS A 2 44.97 -25.45 -16.79
N PHE A 3 44.88 -25.41 -18.12
CA PHE A 3 44.18 -24.33 -18.84
C PHE A 3 42.65 -24.34 -18.70
N GLN A 4 42.03 -25.52 -18.56
CA GLN A 4 40.56 -25.62 -18.44
C GLN A 4 40.06 -25.10 -17.09
N ILE A 5 40.85 -25.26 -16.02
CA ILE A 5 40.50 -24.76 -14.68
C ILE A 5 40.54 -23.22 -14.65
N VAL A 6 41.50 -22.60 -15.33
CA VAL A 6 41.63 -21.14 -15.41
C VAL A 6 40.44 -20.53 -16.17
N ILE A 7 40.00 -21.14 -17.27
CA ILE A 7 38.84 -20.68 -18.04
C ILE A 7 37.56 -20.79 -17.20
N LEU A 8 37.40 -21.86 -16.43
CA LEU A 8 36.23 -22.05 -15.56
C LEU A 8 36.16 -21.00 -14.43
N LEU A 9 37.32 -20.68 -13.82
CA LEU A 9 37.44 -19.65 -12.78
C LEU A 9 37.17 -18.25 -13.32
N VAL A 10 37.68 -17.94 -14.52
CA VAL A 10 37.41 -16.66 -15.20
C VAL A 10 35.93 -16.55 -15.58
N ALA A 11 35.31 -17.64 -16.05
CA ALA A 11 33.88 -17.66 -16.35
C ALA A 11 33.00 -17.48 -15.09
N LEU A 12 33.38 -18.08 -13.96
CA LEU A 12 32.69 -17.89 -12.67
C LEU A 12 32.86 -16.46 -12.13
N LEU A 13 34.05 -15.87 -12.27
CA LEU A 13 34.30 -14.48 -11.89
C LEU A 13 33.52 -13.49 -12.78
N LEU A 14 33.44 -13.74 -14.09
CA LEU A 14 32.66 -12.90 -15.01
C LEU A 14 31.14 -13.05 -14.79
N ALA A 15 30.66 -14.23 -14.37
CA ALA A 15 29.26 -14.43 -13.99
C ALA A 15 28.88 -13.67 -12.71
N SER A 16 29.85 -13.39 -11.82
CA SER A 16 29.65 -12.56 -10.62
C SER A 16 29.65 -11.05 -10.88
N CYS A 17 30.05 -10.63 -12.08
CA CYS A 17 29.98 -9.23 -12.54
C CYS A 17 28.71 -8.91 -13.34
N LEU A 18 27.80 -9.88 -13.54
CA LEU A 18 26.47 -9.56 -14.02
C LEU A 18 25.76 -8.78 -12.90
N PRO A 19 25.37 -7.51 -13.13
CA PRO A 19 24.58 -6.79 -12.14
C PRO A 19 23.37 -7.67 -11.79
N PRO A 20 23.01 -7.81 -10.50
CA PRO A 20 21.85 -8.59 -10.10
C PRO A 20 20.68 -8.14 -10.99
N LYS A 21 19.98 -9.10 -11.63
CA LYS A 21 18.85 -8.84 -12.56
C LYS A 21 18.10 -7.62 -12.05
N GLY A 22 18.25 -6.52 -12.79
CA GLY A 22 18.09 -5.16 -12.28
C GLY A 22 16.88 -5.04 -11.37
N HIS A 23 17.11 -4.71 -10.10
CA HIS A 23 16.05 -4.21 -9.24
C HIS A 23 15.67 -2.82 -9.76
N HIS A 24 14.86 -2.78 -10.82
CA HIS A 24 14.35 -1.57 -11.45
C HIS A 24 13.33 -0.89 -10.52
N SER A 25 13.78 -0.41 -9.36
CA SER A 25 12.90 0.16 -8.35
C SER A 25 12.46 1.57 -8.73
N GLY A 26 11.18 1.87 -8.60
CA GLY A 26 10.68 3.24 -8.65
C GLY A 26 10.81 3.93 -7.29
N LEU A 27 11.12 5.23 -7.30
CA LEU A 27 11.07 6.08 -6.10
C LEU A 27 9.67 6.65 -5.96
N VAL A 28 8.97 6.31 -4.89
CA VAL A 28 7.58 6.74 -4.65
C VAL A 28 7.55 7.77 -3.54
N ASN A 29 6.88 8.89 -3.79
CA ASN A 29 6.61 9.96 -2.84
C ASN A 29 5.12 10.01 -2.55
N LEU A 30 4.76 9.91 -1.27
CA LEU A 30 3.37 9.78 -0.84
C LEU A 30 3.15 10.57 0.45
N TYR A 31 2.04 11.30 0.51
CA TYR A 31 1.57 12.04 1.67
C TYR A 31 0.14 11.61 2.00
N ILE A 32 -0.08 11.12 3.23
CA ILE A 32 -1.41 10.78 3.74
C ILE A 32 -1.52 11.29 5.17
N ALA A 33 -2.54 12.10 5.42
CA ALA A 33 -2.80 12.74 6.70
C ALA A 33 -4.23 12.48 7.19
N HIS A 34 -4.42 12.68 8.49
CA HIS A 34 -5.72 12.89 9.11
C HIS A 34 -5.57 14.08 10.05
N GLN A 35 -6.19 15.21 9.73
CA GLN A 35 -6.17 16.45 10.52
C GLN A 35 -4.73 16.88 10.88
N GLY A 36 -3.84 16.80 9.89
CA GLY A 36 -2.41 17.14 10.03
C GLY A 36 -1.54 16.06 10.70
N GLN A 37 -2.13 14.99 11.24
CA GLN A 37 -1.40 13.86 11.81
C GLN A 37 -1.11 12.77 10.77
N SER A 38 0.01 12.07 10.93
CA SER A 38 0.38 10.95 10.05
C SER A 38 -0.61 9.81 10.21
N VAL A 39 -1.04 9.23 9.09
CA VAL A 39 -1.82 7.97 9.08
C VAL A 39 -0.86 6.80 8.93
N ARG A 40 -0.92 5.84 9.84
CA ARG A 40 -0.18 4.59 9.68
C ARG A 40 -0.91 3.74 8.65
N THR A 41 -0.27 3.47 7.52
CA THR A 41 -0.88 2.75 6.39
C THR A 41 -0.12 1.47 6.10
N TYR A 42 -0.84 0.44 5.71
CA TYR A 42 -0.31 -0.89 5.42
C TYR A 42 -0.62 -1.24 3.97
N TRP A 43 0.41 -1.59 3.21
CA TRP A 43 0.35 -1.74 1.77
C TRP A 43 0.84 -3.11 1.34
N ARG A 44 0.31 -3.60 0.22
CA ARG A 44 0.75 -4.85 -0.39
C ARG A 44 0.85 -4.69 -1.90
N LYS A 45 1.83 -5.40 -2.48
CA LYS A 45 1.90 -5.66 -3.91
C LYS A 45 0.91 -6.76 -4.27
N VAL A 46 0.26 -6.66 -5.42
CA VAL A 46 -0.58 -7.74 -5.98
C VAL A 46 -0.37 -7.85 -7.49
N ASP A 47 -0.32 -9.08 -7.98
CA ASP A 47 -0.35 -9.36 -9.42
C ASP A 47 -1.79 -9.62 -9.85
N ARG A 48 -2.37 -8.66 -10.59
CA ARG A 48 -3.75 -8.74 -11.06
C ARG A 48 -3.98 -9.89 -12.05
N GLY A 49 -2.96 -10.33 -12.78
CA GLY A 49 -3.03 -11.49 -13.66
C GLY A 49 -3.08 -12.81 -12.88
N VAL A 50 -2.31 -12.90 -11.79
CA VAL A 50 -2.40 -14.03 -10.85
C VAL A 50 -3.79 -14.09 -10.19
N VAL A 51 -4.33 -12.95 -9.76
CA VAL A 51 -5.69 -12.89 -9.19
C VAL A 51 -6.74 -13.32 -10.22
N ALA A 52 -6.62 -12.89 -11.49
CA ALA A 52 -7.54 -13.32 -12.55
C ALA A 52 -7.52 -14.84 -12.74
N LYS A 53 -6.33 -15.44 -12.85
CA LYS A 53 -6.17 -16.91 -12.94
C LYS A 53 -6.72 -17.63 -11.71
N HIS A 54 -6.53 -17.09 -10.51
CA HIS A 54 -7.12 -17.63 -9.29
C HIS A 54 -8.65 -17.62 -9.36
N ASN A 55 -9.24 -16.53 -9.82
CA ASN A 55 -10.68 -16.40 -9.96
C ASN A 55 -11.24 -17.36 -11.02
N GLU A 56 -10.53 -17.60 -12.11
CA GLU A 56 -10.88 -18.60 -13.13
C GLU A 56 -10.86 -20.02 -12.53
N ALA A 57 -9.76 -20.41 -11.87
CA ALA A 57 -9.64 -21.71 -11.23
C ALA A 57 -10.71 -21.94 -10.14
N LEU A 58 -11.08 -20.91 -9.38
CA LEU A 58 -12.15 -20.98 -8.38
C LEU A 58 -13.55 -21.09 -8.99
N LYS A 59 -13.77 -20.55 -10.20
CA LYS A 59 -15.04 -20.76 -10.93
C LYS A 59 -15.16 -22.20 -11.41
N GLU A 60 -14.08 -22.78 -11.90
CA GLU A 60 -14.04 -24.19 -12.34
C GLU A 60 -14.15 -25.16 -11.17
N ASN A 61 -13.45 -24.88 -10.07
CA ASN A 61 -13.49 -25.69 -8.85
C ASN A 61 -13.50 -24.81 -7.59
N PRO A 62 -14.68 -24.55 -6.99
CA PRO A 62 -14.80 -23.70 -5.81
C PRO A 62 -14.06 -24.22 -4.56
N LYS A 63 -13.65 -25.50 -4.54
CA LYS A 63 -12.97 -26.14 -3.40
C LYS A 63 -11.46 -26.22 -3.57
N ILE A 64 -10.91 -25.71 -4.68
CA ILE A 64 -9.46 -25.75 -4.93
C ILE A 64 -8.70 -24.89 -3.89
N LYS A 65 -7.63 -25.45 -3.33
CA LYS A 65 -6.76 -24.73 -2.41
C LYS A 65 -5.69 -23.98 -3.21
N LEU A 66 -5.85 -22.66 -3.34
CA LEU A 66 -4.88 -21.79 -3.98
C LEU A 66 -3.99 -21.10 -2.94
N LYS A 67 -2.77 -20.79 -3.34
CA LYS A 67 -1.89 -19.94 -2.53
C LYS A 67 -2.51 -18.54 -2.42
N ASP A 68 -2.29 -17.88 -1.29
CA ASP A 68 -2.67 -16.48 -1.12
C ASP A 68 -1.98 -15.60 -2.19
N PRO A 69 -2.74 -14.87 -3.03
CA PRO A 69 -2.17 -14.00 -4.07
C PRO A 69 -1.56 -12.71 -3.50
N ARG A 70 -1.70 -12.44 -2.20
CA ARG A 70 -1.18 -11.23 -1.56
C ARG A 70 0.35 -11.26 -1.48
N GLY A 71 0.96 -10.17 -1.95
CA GLY A 71 2.39 -9.91 -1.74
C GLY A 71 2.74 -9.53 -0.30
N PRO A 72 4.04 -9.32 -0.03
CA PRO A 72 4.52 -8.93 1.29
C PRO A 72 3.92 -7.60 1.74
N LEU A 73 3.65 -7.52 3.03
CA LEU A 73 3.14 -6.32 3.69
C LEU A 73 4.29 -5.36 3.99
N PHE A 74 4.09 -4.07 3.70
CA PHE A 74 4.93 -3.01 4.24
C PHE A 74 4.08 -1.91 4.84
N MET A 75 4.70 -1.08 5.68
CA MET A 75 4.02 -0.07 6.47
C MET A 75 4.65 1.30 6.23
N LEU A 76 3.79 2.32 6.13
CA LEU A 76 4.15 3.73 6.07
C LEU A 76 3.48 4.49 7.22
N GLY A 77 3.96 5.70 7.50
CA GLY A 77 3.37 6.60 8.51
C GLY A 77 3.69 6.22 9.96
N SER A 78 4.67 5.34 10.16
CA SER A 78 5.22 5.03 11.49
C SER A 78 6.57 5.74 11.69
N ASN A 79 6.78 6.28 12.88
CA ASN A 79 8.08 6.82 13.26
C ASN A 79 8.97 5.66 13.74
N ARG A 80 10.04 5.30 13.02
CA ARG A 80 10.90 4.14 13.39
C ARG A 80 11.59 4.27 14.75
N PHE A 81 11.62 5.47 15.34
CA PHE A 81 12.24 5.78 16.62
C PHE A 81 11.31 5.64 17.85
N MET A 82 10.12 5.05 17.68
CA MET A 82 9.06 4.94 18.69
C MET A 82 9.34 3.98 19.87
N LEU A 83 10.54 3.40 19.99
CA LEU A 83 10.88 2.60 21.17
C LEU A 83 11.18 3.45 22.41
N LEU A 84 11.36 4.78 22.27
CA LEU A 84 11.88 5.61 23.36
C LEU A 84 11.00 6.82 23.74
N TRP A 85 10.01 7.23 22.94
CA TRP A 85 9.24 8.46 23.20
C TRP A 85 7.74 8.24 22.99
N LYS A 86 6.94 8.91 23.84
CA LYS A 86 5.48 8.83 24.00
C LYS A 86 4.74 8.45 22.71
N ASN A 87 3.85 7.46 22.82
CA ASN A 87 2.95 6.91 21.81
C ASN A 87 2.10 7.98 21.09
N ARG A 88 2.72 8.85 20.29
CA ARG A 88 2.06 9.84 19.43
C ARG A 88 2.54 9.71 18.01
N TYR A 89 1.62 9.57 17.08
CA TYR A 89 1.87 9.56 15.65
C TYR A 89 2.51 10.91 15.29
N ALA A 90 3.55 10.86 14.46
CA ALA A 90 4.23 12.06 14.02
C ALA A 90 3.29 12.95 13.19
N LEU A 91 3.63 14.22 13.03
CA LEU A 91 2.99 15.08 12.03
C LEU A 91 3.13 14.43 10.64
N ALA A 92 2.09 14.62 9.82
CA ALA A 92 2.11 14.13 8.45
C ALA A 92 3.24 14.79 7.66
N LYS A 93 3.95 13.99 6.87
CA LYS A 93 5.01 14.45 5.99
C LYS A 93 5.08 13.57 4.76
N VAL A 94 5.67 14.09 3.68
CA VAL A 94 5.95 13.30 2.49
C VAL A 94 6.91 12.17 2.86
N GLN A 95 6.53 10.95 2.48
CA GLN A 95 7.33 9.74 2.67
C GLN A 95 7.87 9.29 1.31
N SER A 96 9.19 9.12 1.23
CA SER A 96 9.89 8.68 0.03
C SER A 96 10.45 7.27 0.24
N PHE A 97 10.17 6.34 -0.66
CA PHE A 97 10.61 4.95 -0.56
C PHE A 97 10.78 4.30 -1.93
N LYS A 98 11.71 3.34 -2.03
CA LYS A 98 11.95 2.57 -3.25
C LYS A 98 11.05 1.35 -3.25
N LEU A 99 10.25 1.17 -4.31
CA LEU A 99 9.43 -0.02 -4.53
C LEU A 99 9.80 -0.70 -5.83
N GLU A 100 9.62 -2.01 -5.87
CA GLU A 100 9.66 -2.73 -7.13
C GLU A 100 8.50 -2.31 -8.05
N PRO A 101 8.62 -2.50 -9.37
CA PRO A 101 7.51 -2.27 -10.29
C PRO A 101 6.34 -3.18 -9.98
N GLY A 102 5.12 -2.65 -10.10
CA GLY A 102 3.88 -3.41 -9.94
C GLY A 102 2.74 -2.61 -9.34
N PHE A 103 1.63 -3.31 -9.08
CA PHE A 103 0.41 -2.73 -8.55
C PHE A 103 0.37 -2.86 -7.03
N TYR A 104 0.19 -1.73 -6.35
CA TYR A 104 0.16 -1.64 -4.89
C TYR A 104 -1.20 -1.14 -4.43
N TYR A 105 -1.75 -1.79 -3.41
CA TYR A 105 -3.03 -1.39 -2.81
C TYR A 105 -2.90 -1.20 -1.30
N LEU A 106 -3.73 -0.31 -0.76
CA LEU A 106 -3.87 -0.07 0.67
C LEU A 106 -4.65 -1.22 1.30
N ASP A 107 -3.98 -2.03 2.10
CA ASP A 107 -4.54 -3.20 2.77
C ASP A 107 -5.32 -2.82 4.03
N SER A 108 -4.76 -1.92 4.84
CA SER A 108 -5.40 -1.37 6.04
C SER A 108 -4.72 -0.09 6.50
N PHE A 109 -5.34 0.61 7.44
CA PHE A 109 -4.77 1.81 8.04
C PHE A 109 -5.14 1.91 9.53
N SER A 110 -4.38 2.73 10.24
CA SER A 110 -4.68 3.15 11.59
C SER A 110 -4.38 4.63 11.79
N VAL A 111 -5.19 5.25 12.63
CA VAL A 111 -5.12 6.67 12.97
C VAL A 111 -5.05 6.78 14.48
N GLU A 112 -4.20 7.65 14.97
CA GLU A 112 -4.21 8.01 16.38
C GLU A 112 -5.24 9.11 16.64
N THR A 113 -6.03 8.92 17.68
CA THR A 113 -6.99 9.92 18.17
C THR A 113 -6.71 10.17 19.65
N GLN A 114 -7.33 11.21 20.22
CA GLN A 114 -7.27 11.44 21.67
C GLN A 114 -7.74 10.23 22.50
N LYS A 115 -8.64 9.41 21.95
CA LYS A 115 -9.22 8.23 22.61
C LYS A 115 -8.42 6.94 22.36
N GLY A 116 -7.28 7.04 21.67
CA GLY A 116 -6.42 5.92 21.31
C GLY A 116 -6.36 5.67 19.80
N ILE A 117 -5.86 4.48 19.43
CA ILE A 117 -5.61 4.13 18.03
C ILE A 117 -6.86 3.48 17.44
N LEU A 118 -7.39 4.12 16.39
CA LEU A 118 -8.43 3.56 15.53
C LEU A 118 -7.80 2.72 14.42
N GLN A 119 -8.32 1.53 14.17
CA GLN A 119 -7.84 0.64 13.12
C GLN A 119 -8.96 0.30 12.14
N SER A 120 -8.66 0.30 10.84
CA SER A 120 -9.66 0.09 9.78
C SER A 120 -10.30 -1.30 9.79
N ALA A 121 -9.67 -2.27 10.44
CA ALA A 121 -10.19 -3.59 10.71
C ALA A 121 -9.54 -4.17 11.98
N PRO A 122 -10.28 -4.99 12.76
CA PRO A 122 -9.73 -5.69 13.92
C PRO A 122 -8.71 -6.78 13.49
N GLY A 123 -7.92 -7.25 14.45
CA GLY A 123 -6.94 -8.32 14.26
C GLY A 123 -5.56 -7.85 13.79
N TYR A 124 -4.69 -8.82 13.50
CA TYR A 124 -3.31 -8.56 13.09
C TYR A 124 -3.24 -7.98 11.67
N SER A 125 -2.21 -7.19 11.38
CA SER A 125 -2.03 -6.54 10.08
C SER A 125 -2.10 -7.52 8.90
N TYR A 126 -1.63 -8.76 9.08
CA TYR A 126 -1.61 -9.77 8.03
C TYR A 126 -2.96 -10.44 7.75
N THR A 127 -3.94 -10.34 8.67
CA THR A 127 -5.29 -10.91 8.50
C THR A 127 -6.27 -9.94 7.87
N LYS A 128 -5.87 -8.67 7.70
CA LYS A 128 -6.70 -7.62 7.09
C LYS A 128 -6.70 -7.78 5.56
N ASN A 129 -7.69 -7.17 4.92
CA ASN A 129 -7.84 -7.22 3.47
C ASN A 129 -8.39 -5.90 2.92
N GLY A 130 -7.58 -5.20 2.14
CA GLY A 130 -7.96 -4.00 1.40
C GLY A 130 -8.26 -4.23 -0.08
N TYR A 131 -8.41 -5.49 -0.51
CA TYR A 131 -8.61 -5.86 -1.92
C TYR A 131 -9.84 -6.77 -2.13
N ASP A 132 -10.65 -6.42 -3.12
CA ASP A 132 -11.75 -7.24 -3.61
C ASP A 132 -11.22 -8.27 -4.59
N PHE A 133 -10.76 -9.42 -4.09
CA PHE A 133 -10.21 -10.48 -4.94
C PHE A 133 -11.23 -11.01 -5.94
N LYS A 134 -12.51 -11.06 -5.56
CA LYS A 134 -13.59 -11.53 -6.44
C LYS A 134 -13.72 -10.67 -7.70
N ASN A 135 -13.61 -9.34 -7.55
CA ASN A 135 -13.74 -8.40 -8.67
C ASN A 135 -12.39 -7.83 -9.14
N ASN A 136 -11.27 -8.33 -8.62
CA ASN A 136 -9.90 -7.93 -8.94
C ASN A 136 -9.67 -6.41 -8.87
N ARG A 137 -10.05 -5.78 -7.75
CA ARG A 137 -9.94 -4.32 -7.55
C ARG A 137 -9.68 -3.93 -6.09
N PRO A 138 -9.05 -2.77 -5.84
CA PRO A 138 -8.84 -2.28 -4.47
C PRO A 138 -10.15 -1.79 -3.83
N PHE A 139 -10.24 -1.86 -2.50
CA PHE A 139 -11.34 -1.24 -1.74
C PHE A 139 -11.09 0.26 -1.52
N PHE A 140 -9.86 0.64 -1.16
CA PHE A 140 -9.54 2.01 -0.73
C PHE A 140 -8.76 2.79 -1.79
N LEU A 141 -7.44 2.63 -1.79
CA LEU A 141 -6.50 3.30 -2.67
C LEU A 141 -5.55 2.28 -3.28
N ALA A 142 -5.10 2.54 -4.50
CA ALA A 142 -4.01 1.85 -5.12
C ALA A 142 -3.20 2.78 -6.02
N PHE A 143 -2.00 2.35 -6.39
CA PHE A 143 -1.17 3.02 -7.37
C PHE A 143 -0.28 1.98 -8.07
N GLU A 144 0.30 2.38 -9.20
CA GLU A 144 1.18 1.52 -9.99
C GLU A 144 2.59 2.10 -10.04
N VAL A 145 3.58 1.25 -9.79
CA VAL A 145 5.00 1.61 -9.86
C VAL A 145 5.57 1.15 -11.18
N LYS A 146 6.11 2.09 -11.97
CA LYS A 146 6.81 1.79 -13.22
C LYS A 146 8.31 1.58 -12.97
N PRO A 147 9.00 0.76 -13.79
CA PRO A 147 10.45 0.61 -13.73
C PRO A 147 11.18 1.95 -13.81
N ASP A 148 12.19 2.13 -12.95
CA ASP A 148 13.11 3.28 -12.94
C ASP A 148 12.43 4.66 -12.93
N SER A 149 11.22 4.73 -12.36
CA SER A 149 10.41 5.95 -12.35
C SER A 149 10.46 6.67 -11.00
N GLN A 150 10.40 8.00 -11.04
CA GLN A 150 10.06 8.79 -9.85
C GLN A 150 8.56 9.09 -9.89
N ILE A 151 7.86 8.65 -8.86
CA ILE A 151 6.42 8.78 -8.69
C ILE A 151 6.15 9.77 -7.56
N ILE A 152 5.30 10.74 -7.84
CA ILE A 152 4.79 11.72 -6.88
C ILE A 152 3.27 11.61 -6.94
N LEU A 153 2.70 11.03 -5.89
CA LEU A 153 1.25 10.86 -5.73
C LEU A 153 0.65 12.13 -5.11
N PRO A 154 -0.61 12.47 -5.46
CA PRO A 154 -1.35 13.52 -4.80
C PRO A 154 -1.42 13.29 -3.29
N SER A 155 -1.47 14.39 -2.55
CA SER A 155 -1.71 14.42 -1.12
C SER A 155 -3.11 13.89 -0.82
N VAL A 156 -3.20 13.07 0.24
CA VAL A 156 -4.47 12.48 0.66
C VAL A 156 -4.81 12.92 2.08
N GLU A 157 -6.05 13.38 2.25
CA GLU A 157 -6.66 13.59 3.56
C GLU A 157 -7.63 12.44 3.86
N LEU A 158 -7.38 11.72 4.94
CA LEU A 158 -8.27 10.69 5.47
C LEU A 158 -9.33 11.35 6.35
N SER A 159 -10.57 11.36 5.89
CA SER A 159 -11.73 11.70 6.71
C SER A 159 -12.30 10.46 7.38
N LEU A 160 -12.74 10.57 8.62
CA LEU A 160 -13.37 9.49 9.37
C LEU A 160 -14.87 9.78 9.51
N ILE A 161 -15.72 8.80 9.23
CA ILE A 161 -17.18 8.87 9.40
C ILE A 161 -17.56 8.07 10.63
N LYS A 162 -18.40 8.63 11.51
CA LYS A 162 -19.00 7.86 12.61
C LYS A 162 -20.00 6.87 12.07
N THR A 163 -20.01 5.66 12.63
CA THR A 163 -21.12 4.72 12.43
C THR A 163 -21.51 4.11 13.77
N PRO A 164 -22.72 3.54 13.90
CA PRO A 164 -23.10 2.80 15.12
C PRO A 164 -22.17 1.61 15.45
N ARG A 165 -21.43 1.10 14.46
CA ARG A 165 -20.55 -0.08 14.59
C ARG A 165 -19.06 0.27 14.69
N GLY A 166 -18.70 1.55 14.73
CA GLY A 166 -17.31 2.00 14.71
C GLY A 166 -17.14 3.20 13.77
N PHE A 167 -16.12 3.16 12.92
CA PHE A 167 -15.84 4.25 11.98
C PHE A 167 -15.56 3.73 10.57
N LEU A 168 -15.72 4.59 9.58
CA LEU A 168 -15.33 4.35 8.19
C LEU A 168 -14.33 5.42 7.77
N GLY A 169 -13.26 5.02 7.07
CA GLY A 169 -12.30 5.97 6.50
C GLY A 169 -12.62 6.26 5.04
N VAL A 170 -12.55 7.55 4.68
CA VAL A 170 -12.69 8.05 3.31
C VAL A 170 -11.46 8.85 2.96
N PHE A 171 -10.81 8.47 1.88
CA PHE A 171 -9.61 9.14 1.38
C PHE A 171 -10.01 10.21 0.37
N LEU A 172 -9.78 11.47 0.73
CA LEU A 172 -10.05 12.66 -0.08
C LEU A 172 -8.75 13.14 -0.71
N PHE A 173 -8.75 13.36 -2.02
CA PHE A 173 -7.58 13.75 -2.80
C PHE A 173 -8.01 14.33 -4.15
N ASP A 174 -7.14 15.12 -4.76
CA ASP A 174 -7.30 15.62 -6.14
C ASP A 174 -6.23 14.99 -7.04
N ASN A 175 -6.65 14.19 -8.01
CA ASN A 175 -5.72 13.56 -8.97
C ASN A 175 -5.04 14.54 -9.93
N ASN A 176 -5.44 15.82 -9.92
CA ASN A 176 -4.82 16.89 -10.70
C ASN A 176 -3.99 17.84 -9.82
N GLU A 177 -3.67 17.46 -8.58
CA GLU A 177 -2.84 18.26 -7.67
C GLU A 177 -1.53 18.69 -8.33
N LYS A 178 -1.24 19.98 -8.29
CA LYS A 178 -0.02 20.55 -8.88
C LYS A 178 1.22 19.93 -8.24
N GLY A 179 2.07 19.33 -9.07
CA GLY A 179 3.31 18.68 -8.62
C GLY A 179 3.19 17.16 -8.49
N ALA A 180 1.98 16.60 -8.48
CA ALA A 180 1.77 15.18 -8.70
C ALA A 180 2.04 14.81 -10.16
N ASN A 181 2.66 13.66 -10.39
CA ASN A 181 2.96 13.15 -11.74
C ASN A 181 2.32 11.77 -12.00
N THR A 182 1.58 11.25 -11.03
CA THR A 182 0.90 9.96 -11.06
C THR A 182 -0.44 10.11 -10.35
N GLN A 183 -1.43 9.34 -10.75
CA GLN A 183 -2.77 9.40 -10.16
C GLN A 183 -3.02 8.24 -9.21
N TRP A 184 -3.85 8.48 -8.20
CA TRP A 184 -4.42 7.42 -7.39
C TRP A 184 -5.45 6.62 -8.19
N ILE A 185 -5.37 5.31 -8.05
CA ILE A 185 -6.43 4.38 -8.46
C ILE A 185 -7.41 4.28 -7.30
N GLU A 186 -8.59 4.85 -7.50
CA GLU A 186 -9.63 4.88 -6.48
C GLU A 186 -10.35 3.55 -6.37
N GLY A 187 -10.42 3.02 -5.15
CA GLY A 187 -11.09 1.77 -4.85
C GLY A 187 -12.61 1.91 -4.76
N SER A 188 -13.30 0.78 -4.98
CA SER A 188 -14.77 0.77 -5.08
C SER A 188 -15.47 1.17 -3.79
N LEU A 189 -14.88 0.85 -2.63
CA LEU A 189 -15.44 1.25 -1.34
C LEU A 189 -15.22 2.74 -1.10
N ASN A 190 -14.03 3.27 -1.40
CA ASN A 190 -13.75 4.70 -1.25
C ASN A 190 -14.68 5.56 -2.10
N LEU A 191 -14.87 5.19 -3.38
CA LEU A 191 -15.77 5.90 -4.30
C LEU A 191 -17.22 5.90 -3.78
N LYS A 192 -17.69 4.75 -3.28
CA LYS A 192 -19.03 4.63 -2.68
C LYS A 192 -19.18 5.55 -1.47
N LEU A 193 -18.15 5.63 -0.63
CA LEU A 193 -18.19 6.46 0.57
C LEU A 193 -18.12 7.96 0.23
N LYS A 194 -17.24 8.40 -0.69
CA LYS A 194 -17.17 9.80 -1.17
C LYS A 194 -18.52 10.35 -1.65
N ASN A 195 -19.32 9.51 -2.30
CA ASN A 195 -20.62 9.90 -2.83
C ASN A 195 -21.75 9.81 -1.79
N ALA A 196 -21.49 9.32 -0.58
CA ALA A 196 -22.46 9.29 0.50
C ALA A 196 -22.48 10.65 1.23
N SER A 197 -23.67 11.10 1.65
CA SER A 197 -23.81 12.35 2.41
C SER A 197 -23.14 12.23 3.79
N PHE A 198 -22.12 13.05 4.04
CA PHE A 198 -21.36 13.06 5.28
C PHE A 198 -21.94 14.05 6.30
N LYS A 199 -23.03 13.67 6.97
CA LYS A 199 -23.56 14.49 8.08
C LYS A 199 -22.79 14.32 9.40
N ASP A 200 -22.01 13.23 9.55
CA ASP A 200 -21.42 12.79 10.83
C ASP A 200 -19.90 12.49 10.74
N ALA A 201 -19.10 13.44 10.25
CA ALA A 201 -17.64 13.30 10.23
C ALA A 201 -17.05 13.37 11.66
N TRP A 202 -16.09 12.50 11.98
CA TRP A 202 -15.29 12.59 13.21
C TRP A 202 -14.27 13.72 13.09
N GLY A 203 -14.49 14.77 13.87
CA GLY A 203 -13.45 15.72 14.25
C GLY A 203 -12.59 15.18 15.39
N LEU A 204 -11.31 15.57 15.46
CA LEU A 204 -10.67 15.72 16.77
C LEU A 204 -11.35 16.94 17.42
N GLU A 205 -12.45 16.72 18.13
CA GLU A 205 -13.02 17.81 18.94
C GLU A 205 -11.95 18.32 19.92
N PRO A 206 -11.82 19.65 20.10
CA PRO A 206 -10.81 20.26 20.94
C PRO A 206 -10.87 19.78 22.40
#